data_AF-A0A3B0SN14-F1
#
_entry.id   AF-A0A3B0SN14-F1
#
_cell.length_a   1.000
_cell.length_b   1.000
_cell.length_c   1.000
_cell.angle_alpha   90.00
_cell.angle_beta   90.00
_cell.angle_gamma   90.00
#
_symmetry.space_group_name_H-M   'P 1'
#
loop_
_entity.id
_entity.type
_entity.pdbx_description
1 polymer ?
#
loop_
_entity_poly.entity_id
_entity_poly.type
_entity_poly.pdbx_seq_one_letter_code
_entity_poly.pdbx_strand_id
1 'polypeptide(L)'
;MREAMIPEAGALLIEDTDIIQTAIWAEFLLGARSPALEEMIAGAALADHYLVLSADVQWIDDGVRYAGDTAVRRWFFEDAIARLQRLGLSYDIIEGTDWAVRTARAIDVVERVFGRSNGQAKNFKTHIR
;
A
#
# COMPACT_ATOMS: atom_id res chain seq x y z
N MET A 1 -13.90 -2.26 -5.27
CA MET A 1 -13.30 -1.27 -6.19
C MET A 1 -12.30 -1.94 -7.13
N ARG A 2 -11.26 -2.60 -6.63
CA ARG A 2 -10.29 -3.41 -7.41
C ARG A 2 -10.91 -4.21 -8.55
N GLU A 3 -11.82 -5.15 -8.23
CA GLU A 3 -12.46 -6.03 -9.23
C GLU A 3 -13.17 -5.28 -10.36
N ALA A 4 -13.73 -4.11 -10.07
CA ALA A 4 -14.38 -3.28 -11.08
C ALA A 4 -13.37 -2.52 -11.96
N MET A 5 -12.16 -2.29 -11.46
CA MET A 5 -11.08 -1.57 -12.17
C MET A 5 -10.18 -2.51 -12.96
N ILE A 6 -10.06 -3.79 -12.58
CA ILE A 6 -9.22 -4.77 -13.29
C ILE A 6 -9.50 -4.83 -14.80
N PRO A 7 -10.75 -4.88 -15.29
CA PRO A 7 -11.03 -4.95 -16.72
C PRO A 7 -10.57 -3.72 -17.51
N GLU A 8 -10.53 -2.56 -16.84
CA GLU A 8 -10.12 -1.28 -17.42
C GLU A 8 -8.62 -0.98 -17.17
N ALA A 9 -7.96 -1.75 -16.31
CA ALA A 9 -6.56 -1.58 -16.00
C ALA A 9 -5.68 -2.09 -17.14
N GLY A 10 -4.56 -1.40 -17.36
CA GLY A 10 -3.51 -1.88 -18.25
C GLY A 10 -2.68 -2.99 -17.60
N ALA A 11 -1.38 -2.98 -17.83
CA ALA A 11 -0.46 -3.95 -17.23
C ALA A 11 -0.23 -3.74 -15.71
N LEU A 12 -0.70 -2.63 -15.14
CA LEU A 12 -0.49 -2.24 -13.76
C LEU A 12 -1.73 -1.49 -13.24
N LEU A 13 -2.20 -1.89 -12.06
CA LEU A 13 -3.22 -1.17 -11.28
C LEU A 13 -2.54 -0.58 -10.05
N ILE A 14 -2.68 0.73 -9.84
CA ILE A 14 -2.21 1.43 -8.64
C ILE A 14 -3.43 1.76 -7.78
N GLU A 15 -3.38 1.40 -6.51
CA GLU A 15 -4.49 1.57 -5.56
C GLU A 15 -4.08 2.51 -4.43
N ASP A 16 -4.89 3.54 -4.20
CA ASP A 16 -4.72 4.40 -3.03
C ASP A 16 -5.56 3.87 -1.87
N THR A 17 -4.82 3.15 -1.03
CA THR A 17 -5.18 2.38 0.15
C THR A 17 -6.07 1.15 -0.10
N ASP A 18 -6.04 0.24 0.89
CA ASP A 18 -6.75 -1.03 0.87
C ASP A 18 -7.37 -1.37 2.26
N ILE A 19 -7.81 -2.61 2.40
CA ILE A 19 -8.43 -3.10 3.65
C ILE A 19 -7.46 -3.14 4.84
N ILE A 20 -6.14 -3.27 4.61
CA ILE A 20 -5.15 -3.23 5.70
C ILE A 20 -5.13 -1.82 6.29
N GLN A 21 -4.98 -0.80 5.44
CA GLN A 21 -5.00 0.60 5.89
C GLN A 21 -6.33 0.95 6.57
N THR A 22 -7.44 0.44 6.03
CA THR A 22 -8.77 0.59 6.64
C THR A 22 -8.82 0.02 8.06
N ALA A 23 -8.24 -1.15 8.29
CA ALA A 23 -8.19 -1.78 9.61
C ALA A 23 -7.33 -1.02 10.62
N ILE A 24 -6.20 -0.44 10.18
CA ILE A 24 -5.33 0.39 11.02
C ILE A 24 -6.09 1.66 11.47
N TRP A 25 -6.77 2.33 10.55
CA TRP A 25 -7.61 3.48 10.87
C TRP A 25 -8.74 3.13 11.83
N ALA A 26 -9.42 2.00 11.61
CA ALA A 26 -10.47 1.54 12.51
C ALA A 26 -9.93 1.28 13.93
N GLU A 27 -8.76 0.64 14.04
CA GLU A 27 -8.10 0.43 15.33
C GLU A 27 -7.76 1.75 16.03
N PHE A 28 -7.22 2.73 15.31
CA PHE A 28 -6.93 4.05 15.86
C PHE A 28 -8.19 4.76 16.36
N LEU A 29 -9.26 4.78 15.56
CA LEU A 29 -10.49 5.50 15.88
C LEU A 29 -11.33 4.84 16.97
N LEU A 30 -11.32 3.50 17.02
CA LEU A 30 -12.14 2.71 17.96
C LEU A 30 -11.35 2.27 19.20
N GLY A 31 -10.02 2.44 19.20
CA GLY A 31 -9.13 2.04 20.29
C GLY A 31 -8.93 0.53 20.42
N ALA A 32 -9.40 -0.27 19.46
CA ALA A 32 -9.29 -1.72 19.49
C ALA A 32 -9.29 -2.32 18.08
N ARG A 33 -8.59 -3.45 17.93
CA ARG A 33 -8.60 -4.25 16.69
C ARG A 33 -9.99 -4.82 16.44
N SER A 34 -10.45 -4.71 15.19
CA SER A 34 -11.73 -5.28 14.75
C SER A 34 -11.53 -6.70 14.23
N PRO A 35 -12.07 -7.75 14.90
CA PRO A 35 -11.99 -9.12 14.41
C PRO A 35 -12.60 -9.29 13.01
N ALA A 36 -13.68 -8.56 12.72
CA ALA A 36 -14.33 -8.60 11.41
C ALA A 36 -13.42 -8.06 10.30
N LEU A 37 -12.65 -7.00 10.56
CA LEU A 37 -11.71 -6.48 9.55
C LEU A 37 -10.49 -7.40 9.40
N GLU A 38 -10.02 -8.05 10.46
CA GLU A 38 -8.96 -9.06 10.37
C GLU A 38 -9.41 -10.27 9.53
N GLU A 39 -10.66 -10.72 9.69
CA GLU A 39 -11.25 -11.78 8.86
C GLU A 39 -11.36 -11.34 7.38
N MET A 40 -11.78 -10.10 7.13
CA MET A 40 -11.80 -9.55 5.76
C MET A 40 -10.41 -9.46 5.15
N ILE A 41 -9.38 -9.08 5.90
CA ILE A 41 -7.98 -9.08 5.42
C ILE A 41 -7.56 -10.49 5.03
N ALA A 42 -7.87 -11.50 5.84
CA ALA A 42 -7.49 -12.89 5.57
C ALA A 42 -8.14 -13.47 4.30
N GLY A 43 -9.34 -13.01 3.95
CA GLY A 43 -10.06 -13.41 2.73
C GLY A 43 -9.85 -12.50 1.52
N ALA A 44 -9.14 -11.38 1.67
CA ALA A 44 -8.99 -10.39 0.60
C ALA A 44 -7.92 -10.79 -0.41
N ALA A 45 -8.17 -10.48 -1.68
CA ALA A 45 -7.09 -10.31 -2.64
C ALA A 45 -6.34 -9.02 -2.27
N LEU A 46 -5.05 -9.14 -1.95
CA LEU A 46 -4.16 -8.05 -1.54
C LEU A 46 -3.22 -7.67 -2.69
N ALA A 47 -2.53 -6.54 -2.59
CA ALA A 47 -1.66 -6.08 -3.69
C ALA A 47 -0.42 -6.99 -3.83
N ASP A 48 0.10 -7.14 -5.05
CA ASP A 48 1.34 -7.89 -5.30
C ASP A 48 2.55 -7.22 -4.63
N HIS A 49 2.52 -5.90 -4.47
CA HIS A 49 3.57 -5.12 -3.83
C HIS A 49 3.02 -3.83 -3.22
N TYR A 50 3.56 -3.44 -2.07
CA TYR A 50 3.15 -2.24 -1.33
C TYR A 50 4.25 -1.19 -1.29
N LEU A 51 3.91 0.06 -1.57
CA LEU A 51 4.78 1.21 -1.31
C LEU A 51 4.38 1.83 0.03
N VAL A 52 5.21 1.67 1.06
CA VAL A 52 4.93 2.19 2.40
C VAL A 52 5.60 3.55 2.57
N LEU A 53 4.78 4.59 2.66
CA LEU A 53 5.25 5.96 2.82
C LEU A 53 5.68 6.22 4.26
N SER A 54 6.96 6.51 4.48
CA SER A 54 7.49 6.92 5.79
C SER A 54 6.80 8.19 6.32
N ALA A 55 6.76 8.32 7.66
CA ALA A 55 6.17 9.45 8.37
C ALA A 55 7.06 10.71 8.42
N ASP A 56 8.16 10.74 7.68
CA ASP A 56 9.21 11.77 7.78
C ASP A 56 8.77 13.15 7.26
N VAL A 57 7.81 13.19 6.32
CA VAL A 57 7.32 14.45 5.75
C VAL A 57 6.65 15.26 6.85
N GLN A 58 6.96 16.56 6.92
CA GLN A 58 6.30 17.47 7.85
C GLN A 58 4.78 17.46 7.62
N TRP A 59 4.03 17.26 8.70
CA TRP A 59 2.58 17.41 8.65
C TRP A 59 2.23 18.91 8.61
N ILE A 60 1.27 19.27 7.75
CA ILE A 60 0.81 20.64 7.57
C ILE A 60 -0.69 20.63 7.85
N ASP A 61 -1.16 21.48 8.76
CA ASP A 61 -2.59 21.61 8.99
C ASP A 61 -3.24 22.33 7.80
N ASP A 62 -4.11 21.61 7.09
CA ASP A 62 -4.92 22.14 6.01
C ASP A 62 -6.41 22.22 6.38
N GLY A 63 -6.75 21.98 7.65
CA GLY A 63 -8.10 22.04 8.17
C GLY A 63 -8.97 20.81 7.88
N VAL A 64 -8.44 19.79 7.19
CA VAL A 64 -9.21 18.58 6.84
C VAL A 64 -8.55 17.26 7.25
N ARG A 65 -7.22 17.24 7.43
CA ARG A 65 -6.49 16.03 7.83
C ARG A 65 -6.55 15.78 9.33
N TYR A 66 -6.71 14.51 9.70
CA TYR A 66 -6.62 14.03 11.09
C TYR A 66 -5.19 13.55 11.42
N ALA A 67 -4.94 13.26 12.70
CA ALA A 67 -3.75 12.54 13.16
C ALA A 67 -2.42 13.24 12.80
N GLY A 68 -2.33 14.55 13.00
CA GLY A 68 -1.10 15.32 12.75
C GLY A 68 0.05 15.08 13.73
N ASP A 69 -0.24 14.47 14.89
CA ASP A 69 0.77 14.16 15.91
C ASP A 69 1.85 13.20 15.37
N THR A 70 3.11 13.49 15.67
CA THR A 70 4.25 12.73 15.13
C THR A 70 4.30 11.30 15.66
N ALA A 71 3.94 11.07 16.93
CA ALA A 71 3.93 9.74 17.50
C ALA A 71 2.78 8.91 16.91
N VAL A 72 1.61 9.52 16.69
CA VAL A 72 0.49 8.86 16.00
C VAL A 72 0.87 8.48 14.57
N ARG A 73 1.46 9.39 13.79
CA ARG A 73 1.89 9.09 12.41
C ARG A 73 2.93 7.98 12.35
N ARG A 74 3.86 7.96 13.31
CA ARG A 74 4.83 6.87 13.47
C ARG A 74 4.15 5.55 13.78
N TRP A 75 3.16 5.54 14.67
CA TRP A 75 2.39 4.34 14.99
C TRP A 75 1.68 3.77 13.76
N PHE A 76 1.02 4.61 12.94
CA PHE A 76 0.39 4.17 11.69
C PHE A 76 1.40 3.51 10.74
N PHE A 77 2.58 4.13 10.59
CA PHE A 77 3.65 3.61 9.75
C PHE A 77 4.19 2.26 10.26
N GLU A 78 4.45 2.15 11.56
CA GLU A 78 4.96 0.93 12.19
C GLU A 78 3.94 -0.21 12.14
N ASP A 79 2.66 0.06 12.40
CA ASP A 79 1.61 -0.97 12.36
C ASP A 79 1.33 -1.45 10.92
N ALA A 80 1.42 -0.56 9.92
CA ALA A 80 1.36 -0.95 8.52
C ALA A 80 2.48 -1.93 8.16
N ILE A 81 3.73 -1.62 8.53
CA ILE A 81 4.86 -2.53 8.29
C ILE A 81 4.67 -3.86 9.02
N ALA A 82 4.28 -3.83 10.29
CA ALA A 82 4.09 -5.04 11.08
C ALA A 82 3.00 -5.96 10.48
N ARG A 83 1.91 -5.38 9.95
CA ARG A 83 0.84 -6.14 9.28
C ARG A 83 1.32 -6.75 7.96
N LEU A 84 2.04 -5.99 7.14
CA LEU A 84 2.60 -6.50 5.88
C LEU A 84 3.59 -7.64 6.14
N GLN A 85 4.47 -7.51 7.14
CA GLN A 85 5.40 -8.56 7.57
C GLN A 85 4.67 -9.81 8.07
N ARG A 86 3.65 -9.66 8.92
CA ARG A 86 2.84 -10.78 9.43
C ARG A 86 2.13 -11.54 8.31
N LEU A 87 1.68 -10.84 7.29
CA LEU A 87 0.99 -11.40 6.13
C LEU A 87 1.96 -11.93 5.05
N GLY A 88 3.28 -11.71 5.21
CA GLY A 88 4.28 -12.12 4.24
C GLY A 88 4.21 -11.34 2.91
N LEU A 89 3.69 -10.12 2.94
CA LEU A 89 3.49 -9.30 1.74
C LEU A 89 4.77 -8.57 1.35
N SER A 90 4.99 -8.42 0.05
CA SER A 90 6.13 -7.68 -0.49
C SER A 90 5.91 -6.18 -0.35
N TYR A 91 6.91 -5.45 0.15
CA TYR A 91 6.83 -4.01 0.29
C TYR A 91 8.20 -3.34 0.20
N ASP A 92 8.19 -2.07 -0.17
CA ASP A 92 9.33 -1.16 -0.12
C ASP A 92 8.93 0.12 0.63
N ILE A 93 9.84 0.63 1.46
CA ILE A 93 9.62 1.86 2.22
C ILE A 93 10.11 3.05 1.40
N ILE A 94 9.24 4.05 1.23
CA ILE A 94 9.59 5.32 0.57
C ILE A 94 9.91 6.36 1.64
N GLU A 95 11.22 6.56 1.85
CA GLU A 95 11.78 7.47 2.85
C GLU A 95 12.06 8.88 2.32
N GLY A 96 12.23 9.83 3.23
CA GLY A 96 12.70 11.19 2.94
C GLY A 96 11.63 12.27 3.05
N THR A 97 12.05 13.52 3.19
CA THR A 97 11.17 14.68 3.40
C THR A 97 10.77 15.40 2.12
N ASP A 98 11.53 15.22 1.03
CA ASP A 98 11.32 15.88 -0.25
C ASP A 98 10.37 15.06 -1.16
N TRP A 99 9.32 15.70 -1.67
CA TRP A 99 8.32 15.05 -2.51
C TRP A 99 8.85 14.54 -3.84
N ALA A 100 9.72 15.31 -4.51
CA ALA A 100 10.26 14.91 -5.81
C ALA A 100 11.17 13.67 -5.66
N VAL A 101 11.97 13.63 -4.60
CA VAL A 101 12.81 12.47 -4.26
C VAL A 101 11.95 11.24 -3.93
N ARG A 102 10.88 11.41 -3.15
CA ARG A 102 9.95 10.30 -2.83
C ARG A 102 9.27 9.76 -4.07
N THR A 103 8.80 10.64 -4.96
CA THR A 103 8.17 10.26 -6.22
C THR A 103 9.15 9.49 -7.11
N ALA A 104 10.38 9.97 -7.27
CA ALA A 104 11.40 9.26 -8.04
C ALA A 104 11.67 7.85 -7.48
N ARG A 105 11.83 7.73 -6.15
CA ARG A 105 12.02 6.43 -5.49
C ARG A 105 10.84 5.49 -5.68
N ALA A 106 9.61 5.99 -5.57
CA ALA A 106 8.41 5.19 -5.80
C ALA A 106 8.35 4.66 -7.24
N ILE A 107 8.69 5.50 -8.22
CA ILE A 107 8.78 5.11 -9.63
C ILE A 107 9.87 4.05 -9.81
N ASP A 108 11.08 4.25 -9.26
CA ASP A 108 12.17 3.29 -9.36
C ASP A 108 11.78 1.92 -8.80
N VAL A 109 11.05 1.87 -7.69
CA VAL A 109 10.51 0.62 -7.13
C VAL A 109 9.53 -0.03 -8.10
N VAL A 110 8.56 0.73 -8.62
CA VAL A 110 7.56 0.20 -9.56
C VAL A 110 8.23 -0.33 -10.83
N GLU A 111 9.20 0.38 -11.39
CA GLU A 111 9.97 -0.08 -12.54
C GLU A 111 10.81 -1.33 -12.22
N ARG A 112 11.40 -1.42 -11.03
CA ARG A 112 12.15 -2.60 -10.61
C ARG A 112 11.27 -3.83 -10.41
N VAL A 113 10.07 -3.65 -9.85
CA VAL A 113 9.17 -4.76 -9.49
C VAL A 113 8.30 -5.19 -10.68
N PHE A 114 7.80 -4.22 -11.46
CA PHE A 114 6.81 -4.43 -12.51
C PHE A 114 7.28 -4.00 -13.91
N GLY A 115 8.47 -3.41 -14.03
CA GLY A 115 9.06 -3.08 -15.33
C GLY A 115 9.25 -4.34 -16.17
N ARG A 116 8.90 -4.25 -17.46
CA ARG A 116 9.11 -5.36 -18.38
C ARG A 116 10.60 -5.67 -18.44
N SER A 117 10.98 -6.92 -18.16
CA SER A 117 12.26 -7.44 -18.62
C SER A 117 12.25 -7.32 -20.14
N ASN A 118 13.05 -6.42 -20.71
CA ASN A 118 13.40 -6.48 -22.12
C ASN A 118 14.09 -7.83 -22.36
N GLY A 119 13.33 -8.89 -22.66
CA GLY A 119 13.88 -10.16 -23.14
C GLY A 119 13.42 -11.48 -22.52
N GLN A 120 12.35 -11.58 -21.70
CA GLN A 120 11.73 -12.90 -21.47
C GLN A 120 10.20 -12.83 -21.43
N ALA A 121 9.59 -13.26 -22.53
CA ALA A 121 8.20 -13.66 -22.57
C ALA A 121 8.00 -14.81 -21.56
N LYS A 122 7.41 -14.51 -20.40
CA LYS A 122 6.80 -15.55 -19.59
C LYS A 122 5.57 -16.03 -20.35
N ASN A 123 5.66 -17.24 -20.91
CA ASN A 123 4.56 -17.95 -21.55
C ASN A 123 3.36 -18.06 -20.60
N PHE A 124 2.46 -17.08 -20.64
CA PHE A 124 1.11 -17.29 -20.12
C PHE A 124 0.36 -18.14 -21.13
N LYS A 125 0.09 -19.39 -20.77
CA LYS A 125 -0.86 -20.25 -21.49
C LYS A 125 -2.25 -19.61 -21.38
N THR A 126 -2.64 -18.84 -22.38
CA THR A 126 -4.03 -18.41 -22.56
C THR A 126 -4.88 -19.66 -22.80
N HIS A 127 -5.72 -20.03 -21.84
CA HIS A 127 -6.93 -20.80 -22.14
C HIS A 127 -8.04 -19.78 -22.41
N ILE A 128 -8.47 -19.74 -23.66
CA ILE A 128 -9.73 -19.12 -24.08
C ILE A 128 -10.85 -20.01 -23.56
N ARG A 129 -11.74 -19.45 -22.73
CA ARG A 129 -13.20 -19.62 -22.80
C ARG A 129 -13.87 -18.38 -22.23
#